data_AF-A0A7J6EHK2-F1
#
_entry.id   AF-A0A7J6EHK2-F1
#
_cell.length_a   1.000
_cell.length_b   1.000
_cell.length_c   1.000
_cell.angle_alpha   90.00
_cell.angle_beta   90.00
_cell.angle_gamma   90.00
#
_symmetry.space_group_name_H-M   'P 1'
#
loop_
_entity.id
_entity.type
_entity.pdbx_description
1 polymer ?
#
loop_
_entity_poly.entity_id
_entity_poly.type
_entity_poly.pdbx_seq_one_letter_code
_entity_poly.pdbx_strand_id
1 'polypeptide(L)'
;MEFVAASETASYTWPPRIPRRLSRRLLLHCKTPCTVEQIEAKLHHADLRRQNFISNKQYYEHLSSKARPKPRSPSRSSSNEEDLGQRLEAKLQAAAQKRSSILAKAQMRLARLDELRQAAKSEVEMRYEKEREKLDSKVQSRVQQAEANRMLMLKAYRQRRATLKERSSQSLLRKMARENKYKECVRAAIHQKRAAAEKKRLGLLEAEKKRACARVLQVHRVAKSVSHQREIERRRMRDQLEDRLQRARRQRAEYLRQRGRLHNIQVDWKRMHMQADLLSRKLARCWRRFLRQRTTLTLVKAYDTLNINEKSVKTMPFEQLALLIESPDTLRAVKALLDRLESRLRVSRAVASNPSPGLENIDHLLKRVASPKKRSTPRSSLRSRDKKKATISREAARNPAKQSRYPVRITLCSYMILSHPEAVFSGKGEREMSLAKAAEEYVKEFELLLKIVLEGPVHSSDEESDSVAQKRSTFRSQLAAFDKAWCSYLIDAQLLEDDLVRAACQLELSMMQKCKITPEGDSNNLTHDLKAIQKQHATSCDHQMGEVTEDQNLLKEKVQHLSGDAGIQRMECALSETRSSYFLAKEMETVLGTDYSFYFSKPT
;
A
#
# COMPACT_ATOMS: atom_id res chain seq x y z
N MET A 1 -21.03 22.41 39.46
CA MET A 1 -21.70 22.35 40.78
C MET A 1 -20.59 22.36 41.82
N GLU A 2 -19.89 23.46 42.11
CA GLU A 2 -20.36 24.83 42.41
C GLU A 2 -21.50 24.85 43.41
N PHE A 3 -21.19 25.16 44.67
CA PHE A 3 -21.48 26.47 45.26
C PHE A 3 -20.51 26.77 46.40
N VAL A 4 -19.76 27.86 46.23
CA VAL A 4 -19.07 28.61 47.29
C VAL A 4 -19.87 29.91 47.44
N ALA A 5 -20.21 30.30 48.65
CA ALA A 5 -20.54 31.68 48.98
C ALA A 5 -20.11 31.96 50.42
N ALA A 6 -19.45 33.11 50.57
CA ALA A 6 -18.81 33.58 51.77
C ALA A 6 -19.61 34.72 52.42
N SER A 7 -19.14 35.07 53.63
CA SER A 7 -19.38 36.28 54.42
C SER A 7 -20.67 36.36 55.25
N GLU A 8 -20.46 36.43 56.57
CA GLU A 8 -21.05 37.46 57.42
C GLU A 8 -20.13 37.70 58.63
N THR A 9 -19.70 38.96 58.77
CA THR A 9 -19.01 39.54 59.91
C THR A 9 -20.01 39.98 60.96
N ALA A 10 -19.80 39.66 62.24
CA ALA A 10 -19.77 40.61 63.37
C ALA A 10 -19.99 39.91 64.73
N SER A 11 -19.00 40.12 65.62
CA SER A 11 -19.15 40.50 67.03
C SER A 11 -19.78 39.50 68.02
N TYR A 12 -18.98 39.08 69.01
CA TYR A 12 -19.09 39.46 70.43
C TYR A 12 -18.43 38.40 71.33
N THR A 13 -17.27 38.78 71.86
CA THR A 13 -16.89 38.75 73.28
C THR A 13 -17.10 37.48 74.10
N TRP A 14 -15.99 36.92 74.56
CA TRP A 14 -15.89 35.86 75.56
C TRP A 14 -16.56 36.24 76.89
N PRO A 15 -17.26 35.32 77.59
CA PRO A 15 -17.56 35.46 79.00
C PRO A 15 -16.46 34.82 79.87
N PRO A 16 -16.11 35.43 81.02
CA PRO A 16 -15.05 34.96 81.90
C PRO A 16 -15.45 33.70 82.68
N ARG A 17 -14.50 32.76 82.80
CA ARG A 17 -14.64 31.47 83.51
C ARG A 17 -14.98 31.69 85.00
N ILE A 18 -16.13 31.16 85.42
CA ILE A 18 -16.55 31.09 86.82
C ILE A 18 -15.60 30.16 87.62
N PRO A 19 -15.09 30.58 88.80
CA PRO A 19 -14.26 29.74 89.67
C PRO A 19 -14.97 28.44 90.13
N ARG A 20 -14.26 27.29 90.04
CA ARG A 20 -14.79 25.93 90.34
C ARG A 20 -15.49 25.77 91.71
N ARG A 21 -15.15 26.60 92.71
CA ARG A 21 -15.83 26.59 94.03
C ARG A 21 -17.28 27.08 93.95
N LEU A 22 -17.59 28.02 93.04
CA LEU A 22 -18.94 28.54 92.85
C LEU A 22 -19.79 27.57 92.02
N SER A 23 -19.20 26.87 91.05
CA SER A 23 -19.87 25.81 90.28
C SER A 23 -20.38 24.68 91.19
N ARG A 24 -19.58 24.27 92.18
CA ARG A 24 -19.97 23.23 93.16
C ARG A 24 -21.07 23.67 94.12
N ARG A 25 -21.21 24.97 94.40
CA ARG A 25 -22.30 25.51 95.25
C ARG A 25 -23.60 25.69 94.48
N LEU A 26 -23.53 26.06 93.19
CA LEU A 26 -24.71 26.21 92.34
C LEU A 26 -25.29 24.86 91.86
N LEU A 27 -24.46 23.81 91.76
CA LEU A 27 -24.92 22.43 91.48
C LEU A 27 -25.42 21.68 92.72
N LEU A 28 -25.21 22.23 93.94
CA LEU A 28 -25.77 21.72 95.19
C LEU A 28 -26.98 22.56 95.64
N HIS A 29 -27.92 22.80 94.72
CA HIS A 29 -29.28 23.10 95.13
C HIS A 29 -29.93 21.79 95.60
N CYS A 30 -29.78 21.52 96.90
CA CYS A 30 -30.60 20.56 97.60
C CYS A 30 -32.07 20.99 97.46
N LYS A 31 -32.83 20.08 96.88
CA LYS A 31 -34.27 20.14 96.66
C LYS A 31 -34.98 20.04 98.01
N THR A 32 -35.19 21.16 98.70
CA THR A 32 -36.28 21.41 99.67
C THR A 32 -36.18 22.84 100.20
N PRO A 33 -37.26 23.66 100.14
CA PRO A 33 -37.25 24.99 100.73
C PRO A 33 -37.21 24.90 102.28
N CYS A 34 -36.31 25.68 102.87
CA CYS A 34 -36.14 25.83 104.31
C CYS A 34 -37.34 26.61 104.88
N THR A 35 -38.15 25.98 105.73
CA THR A 35 -39.31 26.61 106.39
C THR A 35 -38.85 27.60 107.47
N VAL A 36 -39.65 28.66 107.72
CA VAL A 36 -39.34 29.74 108.67
C VAL A 36 -39.02 29.20 110.07
N GLU A 37 -39.74 28.17 110.51
CA GLU A 37 -39.51 27.48 111.79
C GLU A 37 -38.10 26.88 111.92
N GLN A 38 -37.50 26.40 110.83
CA GLN A 38 -36.13 25.89 110.85
C GLN A 38 -35.08 26.98 110.96
N ILE A 39 -35.40 28.20 110.51
CA ILE A 39 -34.53 29.37 110.64
C ILE A 39 -34.57 29.86 112.08
N GLU A 40 -35.77 29.97 112.67
CA GLU A 40 -35.97 30.35 114.06
C GLU A 40 -35.35 29.33 115.03
N ALA A 41 -35.52 28.03 114.79
CA ALA A 41 -34.87 26.99 115.60
C ALA A 41 -33.34 27.08 115.56
N LYS A 42 -32.75 27.41 114.40
CA LYS A 42 -31.29 27.60 114.28
C LYS A 42 -30.80 28.86 114.98
N LEU A 43 -31.58 29.94 114.96
CA LEU A 43 -31.27 31.17 115.71
C LEU A 43 -31.37 30.91 117.22
N HIS A 44 -32.44 30.28 117.67
CA HIS A 44 -32.63 29.93 119.09
C HIS A 44 -31.52 29.00 119.59
N HIS A 45 -31.10 28.03 118.77
CA HIS A 45 -29.99 27.15 119.10
C HIS A 45 -28.63 27.89 119.11
N ALA A 46 -28.44 28.91 118.28
CA ALA A 46 -27.26 29.75 118.32
C ALA A 46 -27.21 30.63 119.59
N ASP A 47 -28.36 31.14 120.04
CA ASP A 47 -28.45 31.92 121.27
C ASP A 47 -28.25 31.06 122.52
N LEU A 48 -28.75 29.82 122.53
CA LEU A 48 -28.45 28.85 123.58
C LEU A 48 -26.94 28.53 123.66
N ARG A 49 -26.23 28.47 122.52
CA ARG A 49 -24.76 28.32 122.53
C ARG A 49 -24.04 29.54 123.10
N ARG A 50 -24.53 30.76 122.84
CA ARG A 50 -23.96 31.98 123.43
C ARG A 50 -24.22 32.03 124.93
N GLN A 51 -25.42 31.68 125.38
CA GLN A 51 -25.77 31.61 126.80
C GLN A 51 -25.00 30.49 127.53
N ASN A 52 -24.78 29.34 126.89
CA ASN A 52 -23.92 28.29 127.45
C ASN A 52 -22.45 28.72 127.51
N PHE A 53 -21.94 29.52 126.56
CA PHE A 53 -20.58 30.06 126.64
C PHE A 53 -20.43 31.09 127.77
N ILE A 54 -21.44 31.94 127.98
CA ILE A 54 -21.44 32.98 129.02
C ILE A 54 -21.74 32.39 130.42
N SER A 55 -22.54 31.33 130.51
CA SER A 55 -22.85 30.64 131.79
C SER A 55 -21.90 29.48 132.12
N ASN A 56 -20.87 29.24 131.29
CA ASN A 56 -19.89 28.18 131.57
C ASN A 56 -19.01 28.58 132.75
N LYS A 57 -19.51 28.28 133.95
CA LYS A 57 -18.87 28.51 135.25
C LYS A 57 -17.45 27.91 135.33
N GLN A 58 -17.18 26.87 134.53
CA GLN A 58 -15.86 26.24 134.40
C GLN A 58 -14.82 27.12 133.70
N TYR A 59 -15.25 28.04 132.81
CA TYR A 59 -14.34 28.97 132.12
C TYR A 59 -13.84 30.08 133.06
N TYR A 60 -14.72 30.60 133.93
CA TYR A 60 -14.33 31.55 134.97
C TYR A 60 -13.48 30.91 136.08
N GLU A 61 -13.71 29.63 136.42
CA GLU A 61 -12.84 28.85 137.33
C GLU A 61 -11.41 28.70 136.78
N HIS A 62 -11.27 28.41 135.48
CA HIS A 62 -9.96 28.23 134.82
C HIS A 62 -9.18 29.54 134.66
N LEU A 63 -9.84 30.69 134.69
CA LEU A 63 -9.21 32.01 134.76
C LEU A 63 -8.85 32.40 136.21
N SER A 64 -9.64 31.99 137.21
CA SER A 64 -9.34 32.25 138.63
C SER A 64 -8.10 31.49 139.16
N SER A 65 -7.78 30.33 138.57
CA SER A 65 -6.59 29.53 138.91
C SER A 65 -5.27 30.13 138.42
N LYS A 66 -5.30 31.17 137.57
CA LYS A 66 -4.12 31.98 137.21
C LYS A 66 -3.77 33.06 138.24
N ALA A 67 -4.63 33.29 139.25
CA ALA A 67 -4.47 34.34 140.27
C ALA A 67 -4.12 33.81 141.69
N ARG A 68 -3.56 32.59 141.81
CA ARG A 68 -3.02 32.07 143.09
C ARG A 68 -1.50 32.26 143.21
N PRO A 69 -0.98 32.78 144.34
CA PRO A 69 0.45 32.74 144.64
C PRO A 69 0.93 31.29 144.82
N LYS A 70 2.10 30.95 144.25
CA LYS A 70 2.76 29.65 144.48
C LYS A 70 3.11 29.48 145.96
N PRO A 71 2.92 28.29 146.57
CA PRO A 71 3.39 28.02 147.91
C PRO A 71 4.93 28.01 147.95
N ARG A 72 5.48 28.61 149.00
CA ARG A 72 6.90 28.77 149.28
C ARG A 72 7.46 27.46 149.86
N SER A 73 8.49 26.89 149.25
CA SER A 73 9.20 25.71 149.77
C SER A 73 10.14 26.08 150.94
N PRO A 74 10.44 25.14 151.85
CA PRO A 74 10.99 25.42 153.18
C PRO A 74 12.50 25.70 153.21
N SER A 75 12.90 26.44 154.25
CA SER A 75 14.28 26.68 154.66
C SER A 75 14.74 25.59 155.64
N ARG A 76 15.80 24.84 155.32
CA ARG A 76 16.81 24.39 156.29
C ARG A 76 18.09 23.85 155.64
N SER A 77 19.18 24.22 156.28
CA SER A 77 20.61 24.07 156.00
C SER A 77 21.17 22.66 156.22
N SER A 78 22.33 22.31 155.61
CA SER A 78 23.57 21.97 156.33
C SER A 78 24.68 21.39 155.41
N SER A 79 25.89 21.96 155.56
CA SER A 79 27.25 21.40 155.35
C SER A 79 27.54 20.45 154.18
N ASN A 80 28.29 20.93 153.17
CA ASN A 80 29.66 20.46 152.93
C ASN A 80 30.36 21.33 151.88
N GLU A 81 31.60 21.66 152.18
CA GLU A 81 32.45 22.65 151.52
C GLU A 81 33.48 21.96 150.62
N GLU A 82 33.04 20.97 149.84
CA GLU A 82 33.90 20.26 148.88
C GLU A 82 33.23 20.22 147.49
N ASP A 83 34.00 20.70 146.50
CA ASP A 83 33.80 20.54 145.05
C ASP A 83 32.84 21.47 144.26
N LEU A 84 32.96 22.79 144.46
CA LEU A 84 32.37 23.78 143.53
C LEU A 84 32.88 23.62 142.08
N GLY A 85 34.14 23.19 141.89
CA GLY A 85 34.77 22.97 140.58
C GLY A 85 34.15 21.81 139.81
N GLN A 86 34.05 20.63 140.42
CA GLN A 86 33.41 19.46 139.78
C GLN A 86 31.93 19.70 139.46
N ARG A 87 31.22 20.47 140.30
CA ARG A 87 29.81 20.82 140.03
C ARG A 87 29.65 21.76 138.85
N LEU A 88 30.57 22.71 138.65
CA LEU A 88 30.59 23.58 137.48
C LEU A 88 30.94 22.79 136.22
N GLU A 89 31.94 21.92 136.30
CA GLU A 89 32.35 21.05 135.20
C GLU A 89 31.23 20.11 134.76
N ALA A 90 30.55 19.44 135.70
CA ALA A 90 29.38 18.60 135.40
C ALA A 90 28.24 19.39 134.73
N LYS A 91 28.02 20.66 135.13
CA LYS A 91 27.02 21.55 134.49
C LYS A 91 27.43 21.94 133.07
N LEU A 92 28.71 22.24 132.82
CA LEU A 92 29.23 22.55 131.49
C LEU A 92 29.19 21.33 130.57
N GLN A 93 29.58 20.16 131.08
CA GLN A 93 29.47 18.89 130.36
C GLN A 93 28.00 18.55 130.04
N ALA A 94 27.08 18.69 130.99
CA ALA A 94 25.64 18.49 130.75
C ALA A 94 25.07 19.51 129.73
N ALA A 95 25.52 20.77 129.77
CA ALA A 95 25.13 21.78 128.79
C ALA A 95 25.70 21.48 127.39
N ALA A 96 26.94 21.01 127.29
CA ALA A 96 27.57 20.58 126.04
C ALA A 96 26.87 19.34 125.45
N GLN A 97 26.60 18.33 126.28
CA GLN A 97 25.81 17.15 125.90
C GLN A 97 24.38 17.54 125.47
N LYS A 98 23.75 18.49 126.15
CA LYS A 98 22.43 19.00 125.75
C LYS A 98 22.51 19.71 124.39
N ARG A 99 23.52 20.56 124.16
CA ARG A 99 23.75 21.23 122.86
C ARG A 99 23.97 20.21 121.74
N SER A 100 24.84 19.21 121.95
CA SER A 100 25.06 18.16 120.95
C SER A 100 23.80 17.33 120.70
N SER A 101 23.00 17.03 121.73
CA SER A 101 21.71 16.34 121.57
C SER A 101 20.71 17.14 120.74
N ILE A 102 20.69 18.47 120.87
CA ILE A 102 19.79 19.35 120.11
C ILE A 102 20.25 19.42 118.65
N LEU A 103 21.56 19.56 118.41
CA LEU A 103 22.12 19.57 117.07
C LEU A 103 21.90 18.23 116.35
N ALA A 104 22.12 17.11 117.04
CA ALA A 104 21.84 15.78 116.50
C ALA A 104 20.34 15.61 116.17
N LYS A 105 19.43 16.06 117.04
CA LYS A 105 17.99 16.05 116.76
C LYS A 105 17.60 16.95 115.57
N ALA A 106 18.26 18.09 115.40
CA ALA A 106 18.03 19.00 114.27
C ALA A 106 18.56 18.40 112.96
N GLN A 107 19.77 17.83 112.96
CA GLN A 107 20.36 17.12 111.82
C GLN A 107 19.49 15.93 111.39
N MET A 108 19.02 15.11 112.34
CA MET A 108 18.10 14.01 112.06
C MET A 108 16.77 14.48 111.45
N ARG A 109 16.24 15.63 111.88
CA ARG A 109 15.03 16.22 111.28
C ARG A 109 15.26 16.71 109.86
N LEU A 110 16.39 17.38 109.61
CA LEU A 110 16.77 17.85 108.27
C LEU A 110 16.98 16.68 107.31
N ALA A 111 17.71 15.64 107.74
CA ALA A 111 17.91 14.42 106.94
C ALA A 111 16.59 13.77 106.53
N ARG A 112 15.63 13.64 107.47
CA ARG A 112 14.27 13.12 107.16
C ARG A 112 13.52 14.00 106.16
N LEU A 113 13.64 15.32 106.23
CA LEU A 113 12.99 16.22 105.27
C LEU A 113 13.63 16.10 103.88
N ASP A 114 14.94 15.94 103.80
CA ASP A 114 15.64 15.73 102.53
C ASP A 114 15.33 14.34 101.94
N GLU A 115 15.23 13.29 102.75
CA GLU A 115 14.73 11.98 102.32
C GLU A 115 13.33 12.09 101.70
N LEU A 116 12.40 12.81 102.35
CA LEU A 116 11.05 13.05 101.82
C LEU A 116 11.07 13.85 100.52
N ARG A 117 11.94 14.87 100.41
CA ARG A 117 12.12 15.65 99.19
C ARG A 117 12.64 14.79 98.04
N GLN A 118 13.64 13.94 98.29
CA GLN A 118 14.20 13.04 97.28
C GLN A 118 13.18 11.97 96.87
N ALA A 119 12.42 11.41 97.82
CA ALA A 119 11.35 10.46 97.53
C ALA A 119 10.23 11.09 96.67
N ALA A 120 9.83 12.34 96.98
CA ALA A 120 8.85 13.05 96.16
C ALA A 120 9.40 13.38 94.76
N LYS A 121 10.68 13.75 94.64
CA LYS A 121 11.34 14.00 93.36
C LYS A 121 11.39 12.73 92.50
N SER A 122 11.85 11.62 93.07
CA SER A 122 11.93 10.34 92.36
C SER A 122 10.54 9.83 91.97
N GLU A 123 9.52 9.99 92.82
CA GLU A 123 8.15 9.61 92.46
C GLU A 123 7.63 10.38 91.24
N VAL A 124 7.92 11.68 91.16
CA VAL A 124 7.55 12.51 90.02
C VAL A 124 8.31 12.07 88.75
N GLU A 125 9.62 11.85 88.84
CA GLU A 125 10.43 11.34 87.72
C GLU A 125 9.90 9.99 87.21
N MET A 126 9.64 9.04 88.10
CA MET A 126 9.06 7.73 87.75
C MET A 126 7.69 7.84 87.09
N ARG A 127 6.87 8.85 87.44
CA ARG A 127 5.58 9.10 86.76
C ARG A 127 5.80 9.61 85.35
N TYR A 128 6.72 10.56 85.15
CA TYR A 128 7.07 11.07 83.83
C TYR A 128 7.65 9.98 82.92
N GLU A 129 8.52 9.12 83.43
CA GLU A 129 9.07 7.99 82.69
C GLU A 129 7.97 7.02 82.26
N LYS A 130 7.07 6.63 83.18
CA LYS A 130 5.92 5.77 82.85
C LYS A 130 4.98 6.41 81.81
N GLU A 131 4.79 7.72 81.85
CA GLU A 131 4.01 8.42 80.83
C GLU A 131 4.71 8.45 79.48
N ARG A 132 6.02 8.68 79.46
CA ARG A 132 6.84 8.60 78.25
C ARG A 132 6.79 7.22 77.62
N GLU A 133 7.02 6.16 78.39
CA GLU A 133 6.96 4.77 77.89
C GLU A 133 5.58 4.43 77.30
N LYS A 134 4.49 4.87 77.96
CA LYS A 134 3.13 4.71 77.45
C LYS A 134 2.91 5.45 76.13
N LEU A 135 3.45 6.66 76.02
CA LEU A 135 3.35 7.45 74.80
C LEU A 135 4.19 6.86 73.68
N ASP A 136 5.42 6.44 73.96
CA ASP A 136 6.31 5.77 73.01
C ASP A 136 5.68 4.49 72.48
N SER A 137 5.09 3.67 73.36
CA SER A 137 4.36 2.46 72.96
C SER A 137 3.17 2.78 72.03
N LYS A 138 2.42 3.84 72.33
CA LYS A 138 1.31 4.31 71.47
C LYS A 138 1.81 4.81 70.13
N VAL A 139 2.89 5.59 70.10
CA VAL A 139 3.49 6.10 68.86
C VAL A 139 4.00 4.94 68.01
N GLN A 140 4.74 4.00 68.60
CA GLN A 140 5.23 2.80 67.92
C GLN A 140 4.08 1.97 67.33
N SER A 141 3.00 1.74 68.09
CA SER A 141 1.83 1.01 67.58
C SER A 141 1.16 1.71 66.39
N ARG A 142 1.06 3.05 66.42
CA ARG A 142 0.50 3.85 65.31
C ARG A 142 1.40 3.85 64.09
N VAL A 143 2.72 3.89 64.27
CA VAL A 143 3.68 3.80 63.17
C VAL A 143 3.58 2.43 62.50
N GLN A 144 3.59 1.34 63.28
CA GLN A 144 3.42 -0.02 62.75
C GLN A 144 2.09 -0.18 62.02
N GLN A 145 1.00 0.39 62.55
CA GLN A 145 -0.31 0.38 61.89
C GLN A 145 -0.28 1.17 60.58
N ALA A 146 0.35 2.35 60.55
CA ALA A 146 0.48 3.17 59.34
C ALA A 146 1.33 2.47 58.27
N GLU A 147 2.41 1.79 58.66
CA GLU A 147 3.24 0.99 57.76
C GLU A 147 2.49 -0.22 57.20
N ALA A 148 1.73 -0.94 58.03
CA ALA A 148 0.85 -2.02 57.59
C ALA A 148 -0.18 -1.51 56.56
N ASN A 149 -0.82 -0.37 56.83
CA ASN A 149 -1.77 0.27 55.92
C ASN A 149 -1.10 0.69 54.59
N ARG A 150 0.10 1.27 54.65
CA ARG A 150 0.89 1.63 53.46
C ARG A 150 1.19 0.40 52.61
N MET A 151 1.59 -0.70 53.24
CA MET A 151 1.89 -1.96 52.56
C MET A 151 0.65 -2.59 51.92
N LEU A 152 -0.51 -2.56 52.59
CA LEU A 152 -1.78 -3.02 52.03
C LEU A 152 -2.19 -2.21 50.79
N MET A 153 -2.07 -0.87 50.86
CA MET A 153 -2.35 0.00 49.72
C MET A 153 -1.43 -0.32 48.53
N LEU A 154 -0.13 -0.47 48.77
CA LEU A 154 0.83 -0.83 47.72
C LEU A 154 0.53 -2.21 47.10
N LYS A 155 0.17 -3.21 47.93
CA LYS A 155 -0.25 -4.53 47.45
C LYS A 155 -1.50 -4.44 46.57
N ALA A 156 -2.52 -3.70 47.01
CA ALA A 156 -3.75 -3.50 46.25
C ALA A 156 -3.49 -2.79 44.91
N TYR A 157 -2.63 -1.76 44.89
CA TYR A 157 -2.23 -1.10 43.64
C TYR A 157 -1.48 -2.03 42.68
N ARG A 158 -0.55 -2.84 43.19
CA ARG A 158 0.16 -3.85 42.38
C ARG A 158 -0.80 -4.86 41.77
N GLN A 159 -1.76 -5.35 42.56
CA GLN A 159 -2.79 -6.28 42.08
C GLN A 159 -3.70 -5.66 41.01
N ARG A 160 -4.17 -4.42 41.21
CA ARG A 160 -4.95 -3.68 40.19
C ARG A 160 -4.17 -3.51 38.90
N ARG A 161 -2.89 -3.16 38.98
CA ARG A 161 -2.03 -3.02 37.80
C ARG A 161 -1.78 -4.36 37.10
N ALA A 162 -1.59 -5.44 37.86
CA ALA A 162 -1.42 -6.79 37.32
C ALA A 162 -2.68 -7.26 36.58
N THR A 163 -3.86 -7.13 37.20
CA THR A 163 -5.14 -7.50 36.58
C THR A 163 -5.45 -6.67 35.34
N LEU A 164 -5.12 -5.37 35.32
CA LEU A 164 -5.29 -4.55 34.13
C LEU A 164 -4.35 -4.98 32.99
N LYS A 165 -3.08 -5.30 33.31
CA LYS A 165 -2.14 -5.87 32.33
C LYS A 165 -2.65 -7.20 31.78
N GLU A 166 -3.15 -8.09 32.63
CA GLU A 166 -3.71 -9.38 32.22
C GLU A 166 -4.95 -9.21 31.33
N ARG A 167 -5.87 -8.30 31.68
CA ARG A 167 -7.03 -7.99 30.83
C ARG A 167 -6.59 -7.45 29.46
N SER A 168 -5.58 -6.58 29.45
CA SER A 168 -5.05 -6.03 28.19
C SER A 168 -4.39 -7.11 27.33
N SER A 169 -3.61 -8.02 27.91
CA SER A 169 -2.97 -9.12 27.17
C SER A 169 -4.00 -10.13 26.66
N GLN A 170 -5.02 -10.48 27.46
CA GLN A 170 -6.11 -11.34 27.02
C GLN A 170 -6.93 -10.71 25.88
N SER A 171 -7.19 -9.40 25.94
CA SER A 171 -7.86 -8.67 24.85
C SER A 171 -7.06 -8.71 23.56
N LEU A 172 -5.75 -8.46 23.63
CA LEU A 172 -4.85 -8.54 22.48
C LEU A 172 -4.80 -9.95 21.90
N LEU A 173 -4.69 -10.99 22.72
CA LEU A 173 -4.72 -12.38 22.27
C LEU A 173 -6.03 -12.73 21.56
N ARG A 174 -7.17 -12.25 22.07
CA ARG A 174 -8.48 -12.43 21.41
C ARG A 174 -8.55 -11.70 20.07
N LYS A 175 -7.99 -10.49 19.97
CA LYS A 175 -7.91 -9.73 18.72
C LYS A 175 -7.04 -10.48 17.69
N MET A 176 -5.84 -10.89 18.09
CA MET A 176 -4.94 -11.69 17.26
C MET A 176 -5.58 -13.00 16.78
N ALA A 177 -6.30 -13.71 17.66
CA ALA A 177 -7.01 -14.93 17.28
C ALA A 177 -8.11 -14.69 16.23
N ARG A 178 -8.85 -13.57 16.32
CA ARG A 178 -9.86 -13.20 15.31
C ARG A 178 -9.21 -12.83 13.97
N GLU A 179 -8.12 -12.07 14.01
CA GLU A 179 -7.38 -11.69 12.81
C GLU A 179 -6.76 -12.92 12.12
N ASN A 180 -6.19 -13.84 12.88
CA ASN A 180 -5.66 -15.10 12.33
C ASN A 180 -6.76 -15.94 11.68
N LYS A 181 -7.92 -16.11 12.35
CA LYS A 181 -9.08 -16.79 11.75
C LYS A 181 -9.54 -16.12 10.46
N TYR A 182 -9.60 -14.79 10.43
CA TYR A 182 -9.95 -14.05 9.21
C TYR A 182 -8.92 -14.31 8.09
N LYS A 183 -7.62 -14.23 8.39
CA LYS A 183 -6.54 -14.52 7.43
C LYS A 183 -6.63 -15.95 6.89
N GLU A 184 -6.93 -16.93 7.74
CA GLU A 184 -7.14 -18.33 7.35
C GLU A 184 -8.35 -18.48 6.42
N CYS A 185 -9.49 -17.85 6.75
CA CYS A 185 -10.67 -17.86 5.88
C CYS A 185 -10.38 -17.22 4.51
N VAL A 186 -9.66 -16.11 4.47
CA VAL A 186 -9.26 -15.44 3.22
C VAL A 186 -8.34 -16.34 2.39
N ARG A 187 -7.33 -16.96 3.02
CA ARG A 187 -6.43 -17.92 2.34
C ARG A 187 -7.23 -19.09 1.76
N ALA A 188 -8.12 -19.69 2.55
CA ALA A 188 -8.98 -20.79 2.10
C ALA A 188 -9.86 -20.38 0.91
N ALA A 189 -10.47 -19.18 0.95
CA ALA A 189 -11.28 -18.66 -0.14
C ALA A 189 -10.46 -18.43 -1.43
N ILE A 190 -9.23 -17.93 -1.30
CA ILE A 190 -8.31 -17.76 -2.44
C ILE A 190 -7.96 -19.13 -3.04
N HIS A 191 -7.60 -20.12 -2.21
CA HIS A 191 -7.29 -21.47 -2.68
C HIS A 191 -8.49 -22.12 -3.38
N GLN A 192 -9.70 -21.98 -2.83
CA GLN A 192 -10.92 -22.48 -3.47
C GLN A 192 -11.18 -21.82 -4.82
N LYS A 193 -11.00 -20.48 -4.91
CA LYS A 193 -11.15 -19.76 -6.19
C LYS A 193 -10.13 -20.22 -7.22
N ARG A 194 -8.87 -20.42 -6.82
CA ARG A 194 -7.80 -20.95 -7.69
C ARG A 194 -8.14 -22.36 -8.17
N ALA A 195 -8.48 -23.27 -7.27
CA ALA A 195 -8.86 -24.64 -7.61
C ALA A 195 -10.07 -24.69 -8.56
N ALA A 196 -11.08 -23.85 -8.33
CA ALA A 196 -12.24 -23.76 -9.20
C ALA A 196 -11.88 -23.22 -10.60
N ALA A 197 -10.99 -22.22 -10.67
CA ALA A 197 -10.51 -21.68 -11.93
C ALA A 197 -9.66 -22.72 -12.71
N GLU A 198 -8.80 -23.47 -12.02
CA GLU A 198 -8.01 -24.53 -12.63
C GLU A 198 -8.88 -25.68 -13.14
N LYS A 199 -9.89 -26.11 -12.37
CA LYS A 199 -10.86 -27.10 -12.83
C LYS A 199 -11.61 -26.65 -14.10
N LYS A 200 -12.00 -25.36 -14.16
CA LYS A 200 -12.61 -24.78 -15.37
C LYS A 200 -11.63 -24.77 -16.55
N ARG A 201 -10.38 -24.36 -16.32
CA ARG A 201 -9.32 -24.34 -17.35
C ARG A 201 -9.08 -25.73 -17.91
N LEU A 202 -8.91 -26.73 -17.06
CA LEU A 202 -8.72 -28.12 -17.44
C LEU A 202 -9.92 -28.66 -18.23
N GLY A 203 -11.15 -28.38 -17.78
CA GLY A 203 -12.36 -28.79 -18.50
C GLY A 203 -12.45 -28.19 -19.91
N LEU A 204 -12.05 -26.94 -20.10
CA LEU A 204 -12.00 -26.31 -21.43
C LEU A 204 -10.92 -26.95 -22.33
N LEU A 205 -9.73 -27.18 -21.78
CA LEU A 205 -8.63 -27.82 -22.51
C LEU A 205 -8.99 -29.26 -22.92
N GLU A 206 -9.62 -30.03 -22.05
CA GLU A 206 -10.10 -31.37 -22.36
C GLU A 206 -11.17 -31.36 -23.46
N ALA A 207 -12.11 -30.41 -23.41
CA ALA A 207 -13.12 -30.25 -24.45
C ALA A 207 -12.50 -29.90 -25.80
N GLU A 208 -11.48 -29.03 -25.81
CA GLU A 208 -10.74 -28.67 -27.02
C GLU A 208 -9.94 -29.86 -27.57
N LYS A 209 -9.25 -30.61 -26.70
CA LYS A 209 -8.55 -31.86 -27.06
C LYS A 209 -9.51 -32.86 -27.70
N LYS A 210 -10.69 -33.09 -27.09
CA LYS A 210 -11.72 -33.99 -27.64
C LYS A 210 -12.20 -33.53 -29.02
N ARG A 211 -12.47 -32.22 -29.21
CA ARG A 211 -12.85 -31.66 -30.52
C ARG A 211 -11.75 -31.82 -31.57
N ALA A 212 -10.49 -31.60 -31.19
CA ALA A 212 -9.35 -31.79 -32.09
C ALA A 212 -9.20 -33.26 -32.51
N CYS A 213 -9.27 -34.20 -31.55
CA CYS A 213 -9.25 -35.63 -31.85
C CYS A 213 -10.40 -36.03 -32.79
N ALA A 214 -11.61 -35.51 -32.57
CA ALA A 214 -12.75 -35.79 -33.44
C ALA A 214 -12.52 -35.30 -34.88
N ARG A 215 -11.96 -34.10 -35.07
CA ARG A 215 -11.58 -33.59 -36.40
C ARG A 215 -10.55 -34.48 -37.08
N VAL A 216 -9.52 -34.91 -36.35
CA VAL A 216 -8.48 -35.81 -36.89
C VAL A 216 -9.09 -37.16 -37.30
N LEU A 217 -9.97 -37.73 -36.49
CA LEU A 217 -10.67 -38.97 -36.83
C LEU A 217 -11.54 -38.81 -38.09
N GLN A 218 -12.20 -37.66 -38.25
CA GLN A 218 -12.96 -37.36 -39.47
C GLN A 218 -12.06 -37.27 -40.70
N VAL A 219 -10.94 -36.55 -40.60
CA VAL A 219 -9.94 -36.47 -41.67
C VAL A 219 -9.42 -37.86 -42.04
N HIS A 220 -9.12 -38.69 -41.05
CA HIS A 220 -8.65 -40.05 -41.28
C HIS A 220 -9.70 -40.93 -41.99
N ARG A 221 -10.99 -40.81 -41.62
CA ARG A 221 -12.09 -41.49 -42.31
C ARG A 221 -12.19 -41.06 -43.77
N VAL A 222 -12.13 -39.75 -44.03
CA VAL A 222 -12.17 -39.19 -45.40
C VAL A 222 -10.95 -39.63 -46.21
N ALA A 223 -9.76 -39.63 -45.62
CA ALA A 223 -8.54 -40.09 -46.28
C ALA A 223 -8.64 -41.58 -46.66
N LYS A 224 -9.17 -42.42 -45.77
CA LYS A 224 -9.44 -43.84 -46.05
C LYS A 224 -10.45 -44.02 -47.18
N SER A 225 -11.55 -43.26 -47.19
CA SER A 225 -12.55 -43.35 -48.26
C SER A 225 -12.00 -42.88 -49.62
N VAL A 226 -11.20 -41.81 -49.65
CA VAL A 226 -10.54 -41.33 -50.88
C VAL A 226 -9.51 -42.34 -51.38
N SER A 227 -8.72 -42.94 -50.49
CA SER A 227 -7.76 -44.00 -50.88
C SER A 227 -8.48 -45.21 -51.47
N HIS A 228 -9.57 -45.65 -50.83
CA HIS A 228 -10.39 -46.76 -51.32
C HIS A 228 -11.01 -46.44 -52.69
N GLN A 229 -11.55 -45.23 -52.87
CA GLN A 229 -12.10 -44.77 -54.15
C GLN A 229 -11.04 -44.79 -55.25
N ARG A 230 -9.83 -44.30 -54.97
CA ARG A 230 -8.69 -44.34 -55.91
C ARG A 230 -8.26 -45.76 -56.24
N GLU A 231 -8.34 -46.70 -55.29
CA GLU A 231 -8.06 -48.12 -55.56
C GLU A 231 -9.13 -48.74 -56.48
N ILE A 232 -10.41 -48.43 -56.24
CA ILE A 232 -11.51 -48.87 -57.13
C ILE A 232 -11.31 -48.32 -58.54
N GLU A 233 -11.00 -47.03 -58.68
CA GLU A 233 -10.72 -46.42 -59.98
C GLU A 233 -9.50 -47.05 -60.67
N ARG A 234 -8.43 -47.33 -59.93
CA ARG A 234 -7.26 -48.06 -60.46
C ARG A 234 -7.62 -49.47 -60.92
N ARG A 235 -8.47 -50.20 -60.20
CA ARG A 235 -8.99 -51.51 -60.64
C ARG A 235 -9.80 -51.37 -61.92
N ARG A 236 -10.76 -50.45 -61.98
CA ARG A 236 -11.56 -50.19 -63.18
C ARG A 236 -10.71 -49.85 -64.40
N MET A 237 -9.67 -49.02 -64.24
CA MET A 237 -8.75 -48.68 -65.33
C MET A 237 -7.92 -49.89 -65.78
N ARG A 238 -7.49 -50.76 -64.86
CA ARG A 238 -6.84 -52.03 -65.21
C ARG A 238 -7.76 -52.92 -66.02
N ASP A 239 -8.99 -53.14 -65.55
CA ASP A 239 -9.99 -53.97 -66.24
C ASP A 239 -10.29 -53.40 -67.65
N GLN A 240 -10.44 -52.07 -67.77
CA GLN A 240 -10.62 -51.41 -69.08
C GLN A 240 -9.43 -51.59 -70.02
N LEU A 241 -8.20 -51.55 -69.51
CA LEU A 241 -7.00 -51.79 -70.30
C LEU A 241 -6.92 -53.25 -70.73
N GLU A 242 -7.23 -54.19 -69.84
CA GLU A 242 -7.31 -55.62 -70.17
C GLU A 242 -8.36 -55.89 -71.23
N ASP A 243 -9.57 -55.33 -71.08
CA ASP A 243 -10.64 -55.41 -72.07
C ASP A 243 -10.22 -54.84 -73.43
N ARG A 244 -9.54 -53.69 -73.44
CA ARG A 244 -9.02 -53.07 -74.67
C ARG A 244 -7.94 -53.92 -75.30
N LEU A 245 -7.06 -54.52 -74.50
CA LEU A 245 -6.00 -55.40 -74.96
C LEU A 245 -6.60 -56.68 -75.55
N GLN A 246 -7.61 -57.27 -74.90
CA GLN A 246 -8.36 -58.40 -75.44
C GLN A 246 -9.09 -58.03 -76.74
N ARG A 247 -9.76 -56.87 -76.79
CA ARG A 247 -10.39 -56.37 -78.03
C ARG A 247 -9.37 -56.14 -79.13
N ALA A 248 -8.22 -55.55 -78.84
CA ALA A 248 -7.14 -55.37 -79.81
C ALA A 248 -6.57 -56.71 -80.29
N ARG A 249 -6.46 -57.72 -79.42
CA ARG A 249 -6.11 -59.10 -79.82
C ARG A 249 -7.16 -59.68 -80.77
N ARG A 250 -8.45 -59.54 -80.47
CA ARG A 250 -9.56 -59.97 -81.34
C ARG A 250 -9.54 -59.22 -82.67
N GLN A 251 -9.47 -57.89 -82.65
CA GLN A 251 -9.37 -57.03 -83.83
C GLN A 251 -8.10 -57.29 -84.63
N ARG A 252 -6.96 -57.63 -84.01
CA ARG A 252 -5.75 -58.04 -84.73
C ARG A 252 -5.95 -59.41 -85.38
N ALA A 253 -6.61 -60.35 -84.71
CA ALA A 253 -6.97 -61.63 -85.32
C ALA A 253 -7.95 -61.43 -86.49
N GLU A 254 -8.95 -60.56 -86.33
CA GLU A 254 -9.88 -60.15 -87.39
C GLU A 254 -9.21 -59.35 -88.50
N TYR A 255 -8.30 -58.43 -88.18
CA TYR A 255 -7.52 -57.65 -89.15
C TYR A 255 -6.55 -58.55 -89.89
N LEU A 256 -5.95 -59.55 -89.26
CA LEU A 256 -5.19 -60.57 -89.97
C LEU A 256 -6.10 -61.41 -90.88
N ARG A 257 -7.36 -61.65 -90.49
CA ARG A 257 -8.39 -62.22 -91.40
C ARG A 257 -8.80 -61.23 -92.51
N GLN A 258 -8.81 -59.92 -92.25
CA GLN A 258 -9.23 -58.85 -93.17
C GLN A 258 -8.10 -58.26 -93.99
N ARG A 259 -6.80 -58.48 -93.68
CA ARG A 259 -5.62 -58.02 -94.43
C ARG A 259 -5.57 -58.64 -95.84
N GLY A 260 -6.48 -59.57 -96.13
CA GLY A 260 -6.85 -59.94 -97.50
C GLY A 260 -7.68 -58.90 -98.28
N ARG A 261 -8.14 -57.78 -97.68
CA ARG A 261 -8.90 -56.70 -98.34
C ARG A 261 -8.64 -55.32 -97.68
N LEU A 262 -8.17 -54.36 -98.48
CA LEU A 262 -7.78 -53.00 -98.08
C LEU A 262 -8.97 -52.03 -97.96
N HIS A 263 -8.91 -51.02 -97.07
CA HIS A 263 -9.39 -49.64 -97.32
C HIS A 263 -8.93 -48.58 -96.28
N ASN A 264 -8.85 -47.34 -96.77
CA ASN A 264 -8.20 -46.13 -96.22
C ASN A 264 -8.96 -45.40 -95.09
N ILE A 265 -8.22 -44.67 -94.24
CA ILE A 265 -8.76 -43.83 -93.13
C ILE A 265 -8.64 -42.34 -93.47
N GLN A 266 -9.76 -41.62 -93.40
CA GLN A 266 -9.84 -40.17 -93.54
C GLN A 266 -9.90 -39.51 -92.15
N VAL A 267 -9.04 -38.51 -91.92
CA VAL A 267 -8.89 -37.78 -90.65
C VAL A 267 -10.03 -36.77 -90.44
N ASP A 268 -10.58 -36.74 -89.22
CA ASP A 268 -11.75 -35.93 -88.83
C ASP A 268 -11.38 -34.51 -88.35
N TRP A 269 -11.49 -33.56 -89.27
CA TRP A 269 -11.20 -32.14 -89.08
C TRP A 269 -12.16 -31.40 -88.12
N LYS A 270 -13.33 -31.98 -87.77
CA LYS A 270 -14.33 -31.31 -86.92
C LYS A 270 -13.89 -31.18 -85.45
N ARG A 271 -13.05 -32.07 -84.94
CA ARG A 271 -12.54 -32.02 -83.55
C ARG A 271 -11.58 -30.87 -83.30
N MET A 272 -10.73 -30.55 -84.27
CA MET A 272 -9.76 -29.46 -84.15
C MET A 272 -10.44 -28.08 -84.07
N HIS A 273 -11.50 -27.86 -84.87
CA HIS A 273 -12.24 -26.58 -84.84
C HIS A 273 -12.94 -26.32 -83.51
N MET A 274 -13.55 -27.33 -82.89
CA MET A 274 -14.21 -27.20 -81.58
C MET A 274 -13.23 -26.85 -80.44
N GLN A 275 -11.99 -27.33 -80.54
CA GLN A 275 -10.95 -27.05 -79.56
C GLN A 275 -10.42 -25.61 -79.70
N ALA A 276 -10.32 -25.11 -80.94
CA ALA A 276 -9.98 -23.72 -81.22
C ALA A 276 -11.06 -22.74 -80.71
N ASP A 277 -12.34 -23.07 -80.87
CA ASP A 277 -13.46 -22.24 -80.37
C ASP A 277 -13.56 -22.17 -78.84
N LEU A 278 -13.22 -23.26 -78.15
CA LEU A 278 -13.19 -23.25 -76.69
C LEU A 278 -12.06 -22.34 -76.15
N LEU A 279 -10.92 -22.33 -76.83
CA LEU A 279 -9.78 -21.47 -76.49
C LEU A 279 -10.08 -20.01 -76.79
N SER A 280 -10.71 -19.70 -77.93
CA SER A 280 -11.11 -18.33 -78.29
C SER A 280 -12.11 -17.75 -77.27
N ARG A 281 -13.09 -18.53 -76.81
CA ARG A 281 -14.05 -18.12 -75.78
C ARG A 281 -13.42 -17.94 -74.39
N LYS A 282 -12.35 -18.66 -74.06
CA LYS A 282 -11.59 -18.45 -72.82
C LYS A 282 -10.76 -17.17 -72.91
N LEU A 283 -10.07 -16.96 -74.02
CA LEU A 283 -9.31 -15.73 -74.29
C LEU A 283 -10.21 -14.49 -74.24
N ALA A 284 -11.37 -14.51 -74.91
CA ALA A 284 -12.32 -13.40 -74.90
C ALA A 284 -12.92 -13.10 -73.50
N ARG A 285 -13.03 -14.11 -72.62
CA ARG A 285 -13.44 -13.91 -71.22
C ARG A 285 -12.32 -13.28 -70.39
N CYS A 286 -11.08 -13.75 -70.55
CA CYS A 286 -9.91 -13.18 -69.90
C CYS A 286 -9.68 -11.72 -70.35
N TRP A 287 -9.85 -11.43 -71.63
CA TRP A 287 -9.73 -10.09 -72.20
C TRP A 287 -10.79 -9.12 -71.65
N ARG A 288 -12.07 -9.53 -71.61
CA ARG A 288 -13.14 -8.73 -70.99
C ARG A 288 -12.91 -8.49 -69.49
N ARG A 289 -12.32 -9.46 -68.78
CA ARG A 289 -11.94 -9.30 -67.36
C ARG A 289 -10.76 -8.34 -67.19
N PHE A 290 -9.79 -8.39 -68.09
CA PHE A 290 -8.65 -7.47 -68.11
C PHE A 290 -9.09 -6.02 -68.32
N LEU A 291 -9.98 -5.77 -69.29
CA LEU A 291 -10.54 -4.43 -69.56
C LEU A 291 -11.37 -3.85 -68.40
N ARG A 292 -11.99 -4.71 -67.57
CA ARG A 292 -12.75 -4.28 -66.38
C ARG A 292 -11.87 -3.99 -65.16
N GLN A 293 -10.58 -4.35 -65.18
CA GLN A 293 -9.67 -3.97 -64.10
C GLN A 293 -9.12 -2.56 -64.35
N ARG A 294 -9.15 -1.71 -63.33
CA ARG A 294 -8.43 -0.43 -63.38
C ARG A 294 -6.95 -0.71 -63.66
N THR A 295 -6.42 -0.09 -64.71
CA THR A 295 -5.00 -0.20 -65.04
C THR A 295 -4.18 0.56 -64.00
N THR A 296 -2.91 0.20 -63.83
CA THR A 296 -1.98 0.94 -62.95
C THR A 296 -1.98 2.43 -63.29
N LEU A 297 -2.01 2.76 -64.58
CA LEU A 297 -2.08 4.12 -65.08
C LEU A 297 -3.37 4.86 -64.66
N THR A 298 -4.55 4.23 -64.73
CA THR A 298 -5.80 4.88 -64.26
C THR A 298 -5.81 5.15 -62.76
N LEU A 299 -5.16 4.30 -61.95
CA LEU A 299 -5.06 4.48 -60.51
C LEU A 299 -4.06 5.58 -60.14
N VAL A 300 -2.94 5.66 -60.86
CA VAL A 300 -1.97 6.74 -60.68
C VAL A 300 -2.56 8.08 -61.09
N LYS A 301 -3.29 8.16 -62.20
CA LYS A 301 -4.02 9.40 -62.58
C LYS A 301 -5.04 9.84 -61.53
N ALA A 302 -5.75 8.89 -60.91
CA ALA A 302 -6.69 9.19 -59.83
C ALA A 302 -5.99 9.60 -58.52
N TYR A 303 -4.73 9.21 -58.31
CA TYR A 303 -3.91 9.71 -57.21
C TYR A 303 -3.36 11.10 -57.52
N ASP A 304 -2.89 11.34 -58.75
CA ASP A 304 -2.38 12.61 -59.22
C ASP A 304 -3.43 13.74 -59.10
N THR A 305 -4.71 13.43 -59.34
CA THR A 305 -5.83 14.37 -59.11
C THR A 305 -6.02 14.79 -57.65
N LEU A 306 -5.47 14.05 -56.68
CA LEU A 306 -5.50 14.43 -55.25
C LEU A 306 -4.47 15.52 -54.93
N ASN A 307 -3.53 15.78 -55.85
CA ASN A 307 -2.48 16.79 -55.73
C ASN A 307 -1.63 16.68 -54.45
N ILE A 308 -1.38 15.44 -54.00
CA ILE A 308 -0.48 15.11 -52.89
C ILE A 308 0.89 14.78 -53.50
N ASN A 309 1.72 15.80 -53.69
CA ASN A 309 3.08 15.68 -54.18
C ASN A 309 4.04 16.50 -53.30
N GLU A 310 5.34 16.21 -53.37
CA GLU A 310 6.36 16.84 -52.52
C GLU A 310 6.29 18.38 -52.57
N LYS A 311 6.03 18.96 -53.74
CA LYS A 311 6.00 20.41 -53.94
C LYS A 311 4.73 21.06 -53.36
N SER A 312 3.58 20.44 -53.53
CA SER A 312 2.29 20.94 -53.04
C SER A 312 2.16 20.79 -51.53
N VAL A 313 2.70 19.70 -50.97
CA VAL A 313 2.59 19.40 -49.54
C VAL A 313 3.51 20.31 -48.72
N LYS A 314 4.71 20.66 -49.21
CA LYS A 314 5.62 21.62 -48.54
C LYS A 314 5.06 23.05 -48.47
N THR A 315 4.16 23.43 -49.37
CA THR A 315 3.56 24.78 -49.43
C THR A 315 2.21 24.87 -48.72
N MET A 316 1.66 23.73 -48.29
CA MET A 316 0.34 23.63 -47.65
C MET A 316 0.46 23.67 -46.12
N PRO A 317 -0.43 24.37 -45.38
CA PRO A 317 -0.43 24.33 -43.92
C PRO A 317 -0.80 22.94 -43.36
N PHE A 318 -0.27 22.62 -42.19
CA PHE A 318 -0.41 21.28 -41.55
C PHE A 318 -1.86 20.82 -41.41
N GLU A 319 -2.76 21.70 -40.95
CA GLU A 319 -4.17 21.38 -40.73
C GLU A 319 -4.90 21.01 -42.03
N GLN A 320 -4.58 21.70 -43.13
CA GLN A 320 -5.17 21.43 -44.44
C GLN A 320 -4.68 20.10 -45.01
N LEU A 321 -3.40 19.77 -44.81
CA LEU A 321 -2.85 18.48 -45.19
C LEU A 321 -3.46 17.34 -44.37
N ALA A 322 -3.64 17.53 -43.07
CA ALA A 322 -4.27 16.54 -42.18
C ALA A 322 -5.71 16.23 -42.63
N LEU A 323 -6.51 17.26 -42.92
CA LEU A 323 -7.88 17.10 -43.44
C LEU A 323 -7.93 16.35 -44.78
N LEU A 324 -6.98 16.62 -45.68
CA LEU A 324 -6.88 15.93 -46.97
C LEU A 324 -6.52 14.46 -46.82
N ILE A 325 -5.61 14.12 -45.91
CA ILE A 325 -5.18 12.74 -45.62
C ILE A 325 -6.28 11.94 -44.91
N GLU A 326 -7.13 12.60 -44.11
CA GLU A 326 -8.26 11.96 -43.43
C GLU A 326 -9.49 11.76 -44.33
N SER A 327 -9.55 12.46 -45.46
CA SER A 327 -10.68 12.36 -46.39
C SER A 327 -10.91 10.92 -46.88
N PRO A 328 -12.15 10.41 -46.84
CA PRO A 328 -12.46 9.04 -47.24
C PRO A 328 -12.17 8.77 -48.72
N ASP A 329 -12.21 9.80 -49.57
CA ASP A 329 -11.95 9.69 -51.00
C ASP A 329 -10.44 9.54 -51.27
N THR A 330 -9.61 10.33 -50.58
CA THR A 330 -8.15 10.19 -50.56
C THR A 330 -7.75 8.80 -50.10
N LEU A 331 -8.25 8.36 -48.94
CA LEU A 331 -7.95 7.04 -48.40
C LEU A 331 -8.35 5.91 -49.37
N ARG A 332 -9.48 6.03 -50.08
CA ARG A 332 -9.94 5.02 -51.04
C ARG A 332 -9.08 4.98 -52.30
N ALA A 333 -8.69 6.13 -52.84
CA ALA A 333 -7.86 6.24 -54.04
C ALA A 333 -6.44 5.73 -53.79
N VAL A 334 -5.81 6.17 -52.68
CA VAL A 334 -4.47 5.73 -52.26
C VAL A 334 -4.46 4.24 -51.97
N LYS A 335 -5.47 3.71 -51.28
CA LYS A 335 -5.61 2.26 -51.03
C LYS A 335 -5.64 1.45 -52.33
N ALA A 336 -6.44 1.87 -53.30
CA ALA A 336 -6.58 1.16 -54.56
C ALA A 336 -5.24 1.12 -55.34
N LEU A 337 -4.45 2.19 -55.25
CA LEU A 337 -3.11 2.28 -55.84
C LEU A 337 -2.11 1.37 -55.11
N LEU A 338 -2.04 1.45 -53.78
CA LEU A 338 -1.13 0.63 -52.97
C LEU A 338 -1.43 -0.87 -53.07
N ASP A 339 -2.71 -1.27 -53.02
CA ASP A 339 -3.13 -2.67 -53.25
C ASP A 339 -2.70 -3.17 -54.63
N ARG A 340 -2.71 -2.28 -55.64
CA ARG A 340 -2.25 -2.60 -56.99
C ARG A 340 -0.72 -2.74 -57.03
N LEU A 341 0.04 -1.86 -56.39
CA LEU A 341 1.50 -1.95 -56.29
C LEU A 341 1.93 -3.22 -55.55
N GLU A 342 1.26 -3.56 -54.44
CA GLU A 342 1.47 -4.80 -53.70
C GLU A 342 1.22 -6.03 -54.60
N SER A 343 0.14 -6.02 -55.39
CA SER A 343 -0.13 -7.10 -56.35
C SER A 343 0.95 -7.22 -57.43
N ARG A 344 1.49 -6.08 -57.92
CA ARG A 344 2.56 -6.05 -58.92
C ARG A 344 3.89 -6.55 -58.35
N LEU A 345 4.18 -6.23 -57.09
CA LEU A 345 5.37 -6.70 -56.38
C LEU A 345 5.33 -8.23 -56.18
N ARG A 346 4.16 -8.78 -55.81
CA ARG A 346 3.98 -10.23 -55.69
C ARG A 346 4.21 -10.94 -57.03
N VAL A 347 3.71 -10.36 -58.12
CA VAL A 347 3.87 -10.91 -59.47
C VAL A 347 5.31 -10.76 -59.98
N SER A 348 5.97 -9.63 -59.76
CA SER A 348 7.35 -9.41 -60.20
C SER A 348 8.33 -10.37 -59.51
N ARG A 349 8.09 -10.69 -58.23
CA ARG A 349 8.88 -11.66 -57.47
C ARG A 349 8.60 -13.11 -57.87
N ALA A 350 7.36 -13.47 -58.20
CA ALA A 350 7.02 -14.83 -58.68
C ALA A 350 7.66 -15.17 -60.04
N VAL A 351 8.01 -14.15 -60.84
CA VAL A 351 8.64 -14.29 -62.17
C VAL A 351 10.18 -14.25 -62.09
N ALA A 352 10.75 -13.71 -61.00
CA ALA A 352 12.20 -13.73 -60.79
C ALA A 352 12.61 -15.12 -60.25
N SER A 353 13.35 -15.89 -61.04
CA SER A 353 13.74 -17.29 -60.80
C SER A 353 14.76 -17.52 -59.68
N ASN A 354 15.10 -16.50 -58.90
CA ASN A 354 15.96 -16.62 -57.71
C ASN A 354 15.21 -16.09 -56.48
N PRO A 355 14.97 -16.91 -55.44
CA PRO A 355 14.48 -16.42 -54.17
C PRO A 355 15.62 -15.64 -53.48
N SER A 356 15.71 -14.34 -53.74
CA SER A 356 16.49 -13.46 -52.87
C SER A 356 15.92 -13.58 -51.44
N PRO A 357 16.75 -13.76 -50.41
CA PRO A 357 16.31 -13.95 -49.02
C PRO A 357 15.69 -12.69 -48.38
N GLY A 358 15.48 -11.63 -49.16
CA GLY A 358 15.01 -10.32 -48.71
C GLY A 358 13.49 -10.12 -48.71
N LEU A 359 12.69 -11.12 -48.34
CA LEU A 359 11.43 -10.76 -47.67
C LEU A 359 11.79 -10.51 -46.22
N GLU A 360 12.25 -9.30 -45.90
CA GLU A 360 12.18 -8.85 -44.52
C GLU A 360 10.73 -9.08 -44.09
N ASN A 361 10.55 -9.97 -43.12
CA ASN A 361 9.24 -10.39 -42.68
C ASN A 361 8.65 -9.26 -41.85
N ILE A 362 8.17 -8.20 -42.50
CA ILE A 362 7.63 -6.98 -41.86
C ILE A 362 6.31 -7.27 -41.14
N ASP A 363 5.77 -8.50 -41.20
CA ASP A 363 4.50 -8.85 -40.55
C ASP A 363 4.53 -8.57 -39.04
N HIS A 364 5.71 -8.65 -38.40
CA HIS A 364 5.86 -8.30 -36.99
C HIS A 364 5.75 -6.78 -36.75
N LEU A 365 6.25 -5.95 -37.67
CA LEU A 365 6.13 -4.48 -37.61
C LEU A 365 4.71 -4.03 -37.98
N LEU A 366 4.10 -4.63 -38.99
CA LEU A 366 2.71 -4.33 -39.38
C LEU A 366 1.71 -4.71 -38.28
N LYS A 367 1.98 -5.78 -37.52
CA LYS A 367 1.20 -6.11 -36.31
C LYS A 367 1.32 -5.05 -35.21
N ARG A 368 2.46 -4.36 -35.10
CA ARG A 368 2.69 -3.31 -34.09
C ARG A 368 1.92 -2.03 -34.38
N VAL A 369 1.69 -1.70 -35.65
CA VAL A 369 0.98 -0.47 -36.09
C VAL A 369 -0.49 -0.72 -36.45
N ALA A 370 -0.95 -1.97 -36.42
CA ALA A 370 -2.35 -2.28 -36.70
C ALA A 370 -3.27 -1.85 -35.54
N SER A 371 -4.17 -0.91 -35.83
CA SER A 371 -5.24 -0.51 -34.90
C SER A 371 -6.08 -1.74 -34.47
N PRO A 372 -6.33 -1.93 -33.16
CA PRO A 372 -7.23 -2.98 -32.71
C PRO A 372 -8.63 -2.71 -33.28
N LYS A 373 -9.21 -3.71 -33.96
CA LYS A 373 -10.61 -3.63 -34.38
C LYS A 373 -11.46 -3.30 -33.16
N LYS A 374 -12.07 -2.10 -33.14
CA LYS A 374 -13.06 -1.69 -32.14
C LYS A 374 -14.03 -2.86 -31.94
N ARG A 375 -14.04 -3.41 -30.72
CA ARG A 375 -14.93 -4.47 -30.29
C ARG A 375 -16.36 -3.94 -30.47
N SER A 376 -17.06 -4.38 -31.51
CA SER A 376 -18.51 -4.14 -31.60
C SER A 376 -19.16 -4.93 -30.47
N THR A 377 -19.69 -4.22 -29.48
CA THR A 377 -20.56 -4.76 -28.44
C THR A 377 -21.72 -5.51 -29.09
N PRO A 378 -22.00 -6.77 -28.71
CA PRO A 378 -23.12 -7.51 -29.28
C PRO A 378 -24.42 -6.98 -28.65
N ARG A 379 -25.19 -6.20 -29.41
CA ARG A 379 -26.57 -5.88 -29.06
C ARG A 379 -27.41 -7.16 -29.14
N SER A 380 -27.90 -7.59 -27.99
CA SER A 380 -28.95 -8.59 -27.83
C SER A 380 -30.19 -8.13 -28.59
N SER A 381 -30.71 -8.95 -29.50
CA SER A 381 -32.10 -8.87 -29.94
C SER A 381 -32.72 -10.27 -29.86
N LEU A 382 -33.74 -10.35 -29.02
CA LEU A 382 -34.64 -11.47 -28.83
C LEU A 382 -35.75 -11.41 -29.89
N ARG A 383 -36.16 -12.61 -30.35
CA ARG A 383 -37.44 -13.01 -31.01
C ARG A 383 -37.55 -13.03 -32.54
N SER A 384 -37.59 -14.27 -33.05
CA SER A 384 -38.67 -14.92 -33.85
C SER A 384 -38.04 -15.74 -35.01
N ARG A 385 -37.88 -17.05 -34.85
CA ARG A 385 -38.80 -18.19 -35.09
C ARG A 385 -39.11 -18.45 -36.58
N ASP A 386 -38.42 -19.49 -37.08
CA ASP A 386 -38.76 -20.50 -38.11
C ASP A 386 -38.92 -20.13 -39.59
N LYS A 387 -37.96 -20.58 -40.43
CA LYS A 387 -38.13 -21.76 -41.31
C LYS A 387 -36.82 -22.13 -42.05
N LYS A 388 -36.59 -23.43 -42.13
CA LYS A 388 -35.41 -24.13 -42.69
C LYS A 388 -35.19 -23.86 -44.19
N LYS A 389 -33.97 -23.51 -44.59
CA LYS A 389 -33.35 -24.01 -45.83
C LYS A 389 -31.84 -24.13 -45.62
N ALA A 390 -31.35 -25.36 -45.71
CA ALA A 390 -29.94 -25.70 -45.59
C ALA A 390 -29.19 -25.19 -46.81
N THR A 391 -28.29 -24.22 -46.59
CA THR A 391 -27.21 -23.90 -47.53
C THR A 391 -25.91 -24.00 -46.76
N ILE A 392 -25.02 -24.84 -47.26
CA ILE A 392 -23.71 -25.19 -46.72
C ILE A 392 -22.89 -23.90 -46.53
N SER A 393 -22.84 -23.41 -45.30
CA SER A 393 -21.91 -22.36 -44.90
C SER A 393 -20.53 -23.01 -44.78
N ARG A 394 -19.67 -22.80 -45.78
CA ARG A 394 -18.25 -23.09 -45.65
C ARG A 394 -17.74 -22.39 -44.40
N GLU A 395 -17.32 -23.21 -43.46
CA GLU A 395 -16.55 -22.87 -42.28
C GLU A 395 -15.24 -22.24 -42.78
N ALA A 396 -15.27 -20.93 -43.05
CA ALA A 396 -14.09 -20.15 -43.29
C ALA A 396 -13.35 -20.09 -41.96
N ALA A 397 -12.34 -20.94 -41.82
CA ALA A 397 -11.30 -20.82 -40.82
C ALA A 397 -10.97 -19.32 -40.67
N ARG A 398 -11.02 -18.82 -39.44
CA ARG A 398 -10.62 -17.46 -39.08
C ARG A 398 -9.16 -17.27 -39.45
N ASN A 399 -8.90 -16.93 -40.71
CA ASN A 399 -7.65 -16.33 -41.12
C ASN A 399 -7.63 -14.95 -40.43
N PRO A 400 -6.58 -14.60 -39.65
CA PRO A 400 -6.41 -13.22 -39.24
C PRO A 400 -6.45 -12.38 -40.52
N ALA A 401 -7.29 -11.33 -40.53
CA ALA A 401 -7.44 -10.49 -41.71
C ALA A 401 -6.04 -10.07 -42.16
N LYS A 402 -5.57 -10.56 -43.32
CA LYS A 402 -4.24 -10.25 -43.84
C LYS A 402 -4.13 -8.74 -43.90
N GLN A 403 -3.23 -8.19 -43.10
CA GLN A 403 -2.92 -6.76 -43.12
C GLN A 403 -2.31 -6.46 -44.50
N SER A 404 -2.70 -5.34 -45.11
CA SER A 404 -2.03 -4.89 -46.33
C SER A 404 -0.57 -4.56 -46.00
N ARG A 405 0.35 -4.87 -46.91
CA ARG A 405 1.79 -4.58 -46.74
C ARG A 405 2.06 -3.08 -46.62
N TYR A 406 1.20 -2.25 -47.22
CA TYR A 406 1.29 -0.79 -47.22
C TYR A 406 0.01 -0.20 -46.59
N PRO A 407 -0.04 -0.01 -45.25
CA PRO A 407 -1.16 0.63 -44.61
C PRO A 407 -1.28 2.10 -45.05
N VAL A 408 -2.43 2.42 -45.63
CA VAL A 408 -2.72 3.73 -46.27
C VAL A 408 -2.40 4.93 -45.38
N ARG A 409 -2.77 4.86 -44.09
CA ARG A 409 -2.53 5.98 -43.15
C ARG A 409 -1.04 6.22 -42.92
N ILE A 410 -0.27 5.16 -42.73
CA ILE A 410 1.18 5.24 -42.50
C ILE A 410 1.87 5.81 -43.74
N THR A 411 1.49 5.36 -44.93
CA THR A 411 1.99 5.90 -46.20
C THR A 411 1.68 7.39 -46.38
N LEU A 412 0.52 7.87 -45.91
CA LEU A 412 0.20 9.29 -46.01
C LEU A 412 0.89 10.12 -44.92
N CYS A 413 1.16 9.55 -43.74
CA CYS A 413 1.91 10.23 -42.69
C CYS A 413 3.36 10.54 -43.09
N SER A 414 3.97 9.81 -44.03
CA SER A 414 5.32 10.16 -44.53
C SER A 414 5.33 11.53 -45.21
N TYR A 415 4.24 11.92 -45.87
CA TYR A 415 4.09 13.26 -46.44
C TYR A 415 3.97 14.33 -45.34
N MET A 416 3.30 14.03 -44.23
CA MET A 416 3.21 14.95 -43.08
C MET A 416 4.59 15.19 -42.44
N ILE A 417 5.36 14.11 -42.25
CA ILE A 417 6.74 14.17 -41.73
C ILE A 417 7.63 15.01 -42.65
N LEU A 418 7.49 14.82 -43.97
CA LEU A 418 8.27 15.56 -44.97
C LEU A 418 7.93 17.05 -45.01
N SER A 419 6.65 17.42 -44.93
CA SER A 419 6.23 18.83 -45.04
C SER A 419 6.37 19.64 -43.76
N HIS A 420 6.09 19.01 -42.61
CA HIS A 420 5.97 19.69 -41.33
C HIS A 420 6.70 18.91 -40.22
N PRO A 421 8.03 18.72 -40.34
CA PRO A 421 8.78 17.96 -39.34
C PRO A 421 8.65 18.58 -37.94
N GLU A 422 8.59 19.91 -37.83
CA GLU A 422 8.44 20.64 -36.56
C GLU A 422 7.06 20.49 -35.91
N ALA A 423 6.02 20.14 -36.68
CA ALA A 423 4.69 19.87 -36.14
C ALA A 423 4.54 18.42 -35.68
N VAL A 424 5.38 17.51 -36.20
CA VAL A 424 5.31 16.07 -35.93
C VAL A 424 6.37 15.63 -34.91
N PHE A 425 7.53 16.29 -34.90
CA PHE A 425 8.66 16.00 -34.03
C PHE A 425 9.08 17.21 -33.21
N SER A 426 9.76 16.95 -32.10
CA SER A 426 10.36 17.99 -31.26
C SER A 426 11.72 18.49 -31.77
N GLY A 427 12.23 17.93 -32.87
CA GLY A 427 13.47 18.34 -33.54
C GLY A 427 14.77 17.98 -32.82
N LYS A 428 14.70 17.26 -31.69
CA LYS A 428 15.83 17.08 -30.76
C LYS A 428 16.38 15.65 -30.71
N GLY A 429 15.74 14.68 -31.37
CA GLY A 429 16.13 13.25 -31.30
C GLY A 429 16.84 12.72 -32.55
N GLU A 430 17.93 11.98 -32.38
CA GLU A 430 18.62 11.28 -33.48
C GLU A 430 17.70 10.33 -34.26
N ARG A 431 16.80 9.63 -33.57
CA ARG A 431 15.81 8.75 -34.21
C ARG A 431 14.69 9.50 -34.92
N GLU A 432 14.31 10.69 -34.45
CA GLU A 432 13.37 11.57 -35.16
C GLU A 432 13.99 12.04 -36.49
N MET A 433 15.27 12.41 -36.48
CA MET A 433 16.02 12.80 -37.67
C MET A 433 16.19 11.64 -38.67
N SER A 434 16.51 10.44 -38.19
CA SER A 434 16.60 9.24 -39.04
C SER A 434 15.24 8.89 -39.67
N LEU A 435 14.16 8.95 -38.90
CA LEU A 435 12.80 8.72 -39.40
C LEU A 435 12.38 9.78 -40.45
N ALA A 436 12.75 11.05 -40.23
CA ALA A 436 12.49 12.12 -41.20
C ALA A 436 13.24 11.88 -42.52
N LYS A 437 14.52 11.49 -42.47
CA LYS A 437 15.31 11.13 -43.65
C LYS A 437 14.73 9.90 -44.38
N ALA A 438 14.35 8.85 -43.64
CA ALA A 438 13.74 7.67 -44.22
C ALA A 438 12.35 7.96 -44.85
N ALA A 439 11.57 8.87 -44.26
CA ALA A 439 10.30 9.33 -44.83
C ALA A 439 10.52 10.13 -46.13
N GLU A 440 11.54 10.98 -46.17
CA GLU A 440 11.92 11.74 -47.35
C GLU A 440 12.36 10.80 -48.50
N GLU A 441 13.25 9.85 -48.22
CA GLU A 441 13.68 8.84 -49.19
C GLU A 441 12.49 8.01 -49.69
N TYR A 442 11.59 7.60 -48.80
CA TYR A 442 10.39 6.86 -49.18
C TYR A 442 9.48 7.66 -50.12
N VAL A 443 9.20 8.93 -49.82
CA VAL A 443 8.36 9.79 -50.67
C VAL A 443 9.01 10.01 -52.04
N LYS A 444 10.33 10.24 -52.08
CA LYS A 444 11.08 10.37 -53.34
C LYS A 444 10.95 9.11 -54.20
N GLU A 445 11.17 7.94 -53.63
CA GLU A 445 11.08 6.66 -54.35
C GLU A 445 9.64 6.34 -54.80
N PHE A 446 8.64 6.72 -54.01
CA PHE A 446 7.23 6.59 -54.35
C PHE A 446 6.84 7.50 -55.51
N GLU A 447 7.23 8.77 -55.49
CA GLU A 447 6.93 9.70 -56.59
C GLU A 447 7.65 9.35 -57.89
N LEU A 448 8.91 8.90 -57.80
CA LEU A 448 9.64 8.37 -58.95
C LEU A 448 8.92 7.17 -59.57
N LEU A 449 8.34 6.30 -58.75
CA LEU A 449 7.51 5.18 -59.23
C LEU A 449 6.25 5.67 -59.95
N LEU A 450 5.60 6.72 -59.46
CA LEU A 450 4.42 7.32 -60.10
C LEU A 450 4.78 7.98 -61.44
N LYS A 451 5.89 8.73 -61.48
CA LYS A 451 6.43 9.33 -62.72
C LYS A 451 6.73 8.28 -63.77
N ILE A 452 7.37 7.16 -63.39
CA ILE A 452 7.62 6.05 -64.33
C ILE A 452 6.33 5.45 -64.91
N VAL A 453 5.24 5.45 -64.14
CA VAL A 453 3.93 4.95 -64.62
C VAL A 453 3.22 5.96 -65.54
N LEU A 454 3.42 7.26 -65.32
CA LEU A 454 2.79 8.33 -66.11
C LEU A 454 3.55 8.65 -67.40
N GLU A 455 4.87 8.78 -67.32
CA GLU A 455 5.75 9.30 -68.38
C GLU A 455 6.62 8.22 -69.02
N GLY A 456 6.74 7.05 -68.39
CA GLY A 456 7.62 5.96 -68.82
C GLY A 456 8.99 5.97 -68.11
N PRO A 457 9.92 5.06 -68.45
CA PRO A 457 11.21 4.94 -67.78
C PRO A 457 12.01 6.26 -67.85
N VAL A 458 12.28 6.86 -66.69
CA VAL A 458 12.95 8.15 -66.55
C VAL A 458 14.47 7.95 -66.65
N HIS A 459 15.17 8.86 -67.34
CA HIS A 459 16.62 8.99 -67.31
C HIS A 459 16.99 9.92 -66.16
N SER A 460 17.78 9.47 -65.18
CA SER A 460 18.35 10.36 -64.18
C SER A 460 19.41 11.24 -64.86
N SER A 461 19.08 12.50 -65.14
CA SER A 461 20.07 13.54 -65.36
C SER A 461 20.28 14.24 -64.03
N ASP A 462 21.25 13.76 -63.26
CA ASP A 462 21.81 14.55 -62.17
C ASP A 462 23.20 14.95 -62.63
N GLU A 463 23.37 16.26 -62.82
CA GLU A 463 24.68 16.88 -62.98
C GLU A 463 25.51 16.52 -61.74
N GLU A 464 26.79 16.23 -61.94
CA GLU A 464 27.79 16.04 -60.87
C GLU A 464 27.85 14.64 -60.21
N SER A 465 28.15 13.60 -61.00
CA SER A 465 28.95 12.45 -60.54
C SER A 465 29.42 11.55 -61.70
N ASP A 466 30.72 11.55 -61.94
CA ASP A 466 31.39 10.66 -62.88
C ASP A 466 31.26 9.18 -62.46
N SER A 467 30.29 8.47 -63.03
CA SER A 467 30.39 7.01 -63.15
C SER A 467 29.64 6.50 -64.39
N VAL A 468 30.35 5.73 -65.20
CA VAL A 468 29.93 5.16 -66.49
C VAL A 468 28.91 4.04 -66.27
N ALA A 469 27.63 4.40 -66.08
CA ALA A 469 26.46 3.60 -66.43
C ALA A 469 25.18 4.39 -66.09
N GLN A 470 24.63 5.07 -67.09
CA GLN A 470 23.32 5.71 -67.03
C GLN A 470 22.24 4.63 -66.76
N LYS A 471 21.93 4.34 -65.49
CA LYS A 471 21.00 3.27 -65.09
C LYS A 471 19.57 3.69 -65.41
N ARG A 472 19.06 3.27 -66.57
CA ARG A 472 17.64 3.36 -66.92
C ARG A 472 16.80 2.66 -65.84
N SER A 473 16.06 3.40 -65.03
CA SER A 473 15.22 2.83 -63.97
C SER A 473 13.98 2.17 -64.59
N THR A 474 13.92 0.85 -64.55
CA THR A 474 12.73 0.11 -64.98
C THR A 474 11.67 0.14 -63.88
N PHE A 475 10.38 0.01 -64.23
CA PHE A 475 9.31 -0.10 -63.24
C PHE A 475 9.57 -1.21 -62.19
N ARG A 476 10.22 -2.32 -62.57
CA ARG A 476 10.54 -3.41 -61.64
C ARG A 476 11.64 -3.06 -60.65
N SER A 477 12.71 -2.40 -61.10
CA SER A 477 13.79 -1.95 -60.21
C SER A 477 13.31 -0.84 -59.29
N GLN A 478 12.50 0.10 -59.80
CA GLN A 478 11.92 1.18 -58.99
C GLN A 478 10.92 0.64 -57.95
N LEU A 479 10.10 -0.35 -58.32
CA LEU A 479 9.19 -1.00 -57.37
C LEU A 479 9.94 -1.74 -56.24
N ALA A 480 11.15 -2.23 -56.51
CA ALA A 480 12.00 -2.84 -55.49
C ALA A 480 12.67 -1.79 -54.58
N ALA A 481 13.12 -0.66 -55.14
CA ALA A 481 13.66 0.47 -54.40
C ALA A 481 12.60 1.09 -53.47
N PHE A 482 11.37 1.29 -53.98
CA PHE A 482 10.20 1.69 -53.20
C PHE A 482 9.92 0.74 -52.02
N ASP A 483 9.91 -0.57 -52.23
CA ASP A 483 9.66 -1.54 -51.15
C ASP A 483 10.79 -1.54 -50.11
N LYS A 484 12.04 -1.28 -50.53
CA LYS A 484 13.19 -1.16 -49.63
C LYS A 484 13.09 0.10 -48.77
N ALA A 485 12.81 1.26 -49.37
CA ALA A 485 12.64 2.52 -48.66
C ALA A 485 11.46 2.44 -47.66
N TRP A 486 10.39 1.73 -48.03
CA TRP A 486 9.28 1.43 -47.13
C TRP A 486 9.70 0.59 -45.91
N CYS A 487 10.53 -0.45 -46.10
CA CYS A 487 11.07 -1.22 -44.97
C CYS A 487 11.88 -0.34 -44.02
N SER A 488 12.81 0.46 -44.55
CA SER A 488 13.65 1.37 -43.75
C SER A 488 12.79 2.33 -42.93
N TYR A 489 11.81 2.98 -43.56
CA TYR A 489 10.87 3.88 -42.88
C TYR A 489 10.12 3.21 -41.73
N LEU A 490 9.65 1.97 -41.90
CA LEU A 490 8.95 1.24 -40.84
C LEU A 490 9.87 0.80 -39.69
N ILE A 491 11.11 0.44 -39.99
CA ILE A 491 12.10 0.05 -38.97
C ILE A 491 12.47 1.26 -38.12
N ASP A 492 12.74 2.42 -38.74
CA ASP A 492 13.07 3.64 -38.01
C ASP A 492 11.90 4.13 -37.15
N ALA A 493 10.66 3.98 -37.62
CA ALA A 493 9.47 4.29 -36.83
C ALA A 493 9.34 3.39 -35.58
N GLN A 494 9.71 2.10 -35.70
CA GLN A 494 9.74 1.19 -34.56
C GLN A 494 10.82 1.57 -33.56
N LEU A 495 12.03 1.89 -34.04
CA LEU A 495 13.12 2.30 -33.16
C LEU A 495 12.77 3.58 -32.39
N LEU A 496 12.03 4.50 -33.00
CA LEU A 496 11.52 5.67 -32.29
C LEU A 496 10.53 5.29 -31.17
N GLU A 497 9.59 4.38 -31.43
CA GLU A 497 8.67 3.86 -30.39
C GLU A 497 9.45 3.23 -29.23
N ASP A 498 10.41 2.35 -29.53
CA ASP A 498 11.18 1.63 -28.51
C ASP A 498 11.99 2.61 -27.61
N ASP A 499 12.39 3.77 -28.12
CA ASP A 499 13.02 4.83 -27.30
C ASP A 499 12.05 5.66 -26.48
N LEU A 500 10.86 5.96 -27.00
CA LEU A 500 9.82 6.63 -26.20
C LEU A 500 9.41 5.76 -25.01
N VAL A 501 9.29 4.44 -25.22
CA VAL A 501 9.04 3.47 -24.15
C VAL A 501 10.20 3.44 -23.15
N ARG A 502 11.45 3.44 -23.64
CA ARG A 502 12.64 3.46 -22.79
C ARG A 502 12.73 4.73 -21.94
N ALA A 503 12.45 5.89 -22.53
CA ALA A 503 12.42 7.17 -21.83
C ALA A 503 11.33 7.17 -20.74
N ALA A 504 10.15 6.63 -21.04
CA ALA A 504 9.08 6.48 -20.05
C ALA A 504 9.49 5.58 -18.88
N CYS A 505 10.16 4.45 -19.16
CA CYS A 505 10.70 3.56 -18.12
C CYS A 505 11.80 4.24 -17.28
N GLN A 506 12.67 5.04 -17.90
CA GLN A 506 13.72 5.77 -17.19
C GLN A 506 13.16 6.88 -16.28
N LEU A 507 12.16 7.63 -16.75
CA LEU A 507 11.43 8.61 -15.94
C LEU A 507 10.80 7.94 -14.72
N GLU A 508 10.16 6.79 -14.90
CA GLU A 508 9.56 6.04 -13.81
C GLU A 508 10.59 5.49 -12.82
N LEU A 509 11.73 4.96 -13.29
CA LEU A 509 12.83 4.55 -12.41
C LEU A 509 13.41 5.72 -11.61
N SER A 510 13.66 6.86 -12.27
CA SER A 510 14.18 8.05 -11.60
C SER A 510 13.20 8.55 -10.54
N MET A 511 11.90 8.53 -10.84
CA MET A 511 10.83 8.84 -9.91
C MET A 511 10.82 7.89 -8.72
N MET A 512 10.86 6.57 -8.95
CA MET A 512 10.86 5.55 -7.88
C MET A 512 12.10 5.66 -6.98
N GLN A 513 13.27 5.97 -7.56
CA GLN A 513 14.52 6.20 -6.82
C GLN A 513 14.48 7.48 -5.98
N LYS A 514 14.08 8.61 -6.58
CA LYS A 514 14.02 9.92 -5.89
C LYS A 514 12.94 9.96 -4.81
N CYS A 515 11.78 9.36 -5.06
CA CYS A 515 10.68 9.28 -4.09
C CYS A 515 10.89 8.20 -3.02
N LYS A 516 12.02 7.45 -3.04
CA LYS A 516 12.36 6.36 -2.11
C LYS A 516 11.17 5.45 -1.80
N ILE A 517 10.39 5.05 -2.81
CA ILE A 517 9.17 4.27 -2.62
C ILE A 517 9.54 2.93 -1.97
N THR A 518 9.28 2.77 -0.67
CA THR A 518 9.46 1.52 0.08
C THR A 518 8.14 0.72 0.08
N PRO A 519 8.18 -0.61 -0.06
CA PRO A 519 6.98 -1.45 -0.01
C PRO A 519 6.35 -1.53 1.38
N GLU A 520 7.10 -1.20 2.44
CA GLU A 520 6.61 -1.13 3.82
C GLU A 520 6.59 0.32 4.31
N GLY A 521 5.38 0.82 4.53
CA GLY A 521 5.14 2.04 5.27
C GLY A 521 5.21 1.74 6.76
N ASP A 522 6.41 1.80 7.34
CA ASP A 522 6.58 1.87 8.78
C ASP A 522 7.80 2.72 9.13
N SER A 523 7.55 3.98 9.49
CA SER A 523 8.51 4.79 10.25
C SER A 523 7.76 5.64 11.28
N ASN A 524 7.13 4.96 12.24
CA ASN A 524 6.35 5.58 13.32
C ASN A 524 7.18 6.21 14.45
N ASN A 525 8.50 6.34 14.32
CA ASN A 525 9.37 6.85 15.39
C ASN A 525 10.32 7.97 14.92
N LEU A 526 9.79 9.11 14.47
CA LEU A 526 10.62 10.26 14.10
C LEU A 526 10.15 11.57 14.74
N THR A 527 11.13 12.31 15.29
CA THR A 527 11.06 13.58 16.02
C THR A 527 10.41 14.70 15.19
N HIS A 528 9.87 15.73 15.85
CA HIS A 528 9.10 16.82 15.24
C HIS A 528 9.81 17.51 14.04
N ASP A 529 11.13 17.67 14.11
CA ASP A 529 11.91 18.31 13.04
C ASP A 529 12.08 17.43 11.80
N LEU A 530 12.11 16.11 11.96
CA LEU A 530 12.12 15.15 10.85
C LEU A 530 10.75 15.12 10.14
N LYS A 531 9.66 15.42 10.84
CA LYS A 531 8.32 15.58 10.22
C LYS A 531 8.21 16.87 9.39
N ALA A 532 8.92 17.93 9.76
CA ALA A 532 8.97 19.16 8.97
C ALA A 532 9.78 18.96 7.67
N ILE A 533 10.93 18.27 7.77
CA ILE A 533 11.72 17.86 6.60
C ILE A 533 10.94 16.90 5.71
N GLN A 534 10.19 15.96 6.28
CA GLN A 534 9.34 15.03 5.54
C GLN A 534 8.17 15.74 4.85
N LYS A 535 7.62 16.81 5.44
CA LYS A 535 6.60 17.65 4.79
C LYS A 535 7.16 18.48 3.64
N GLN A 536 8.36 19.06 3.77
CA GLN A 536 9.04 19.75 2.66
C GLN A 536 9.44 18.77 1.55
N HIS A 537 9.91 17.57 1.92
CA HIS A 537 10.13 16.48 0.97
C HIS A 537 8.84 16.01 0.32
N ALA A 538 7.73 15.91 1.04
CA ALA A 538 6.44 15.53 0.49
C ALA A 538 5.94 16.57 -0.52
N THR A 539 6.02 17.88 -0.20
CA THR A 539 5.64 18.94 -1.15
C THR A 539 6.55 19.03 -2.38
N SER A 540 7.86 18.75 -2.22
CA SER A 540 8.81 18.67 -3.33
C SER A 540 8.58 17.43 -4.20
N CYS A 541 8.27 16.29 -3.57
CA CYS A 541 7.88 15.07 -4.27
C CYS A 541 6.56 15.29 -5.00
N ASP A 542 5.54 15.92 -4.40
CA ASP A 542 4.25 16.15 -5.06
C ASP A 542 4.38 17.03 -6.31
N HIS A 543 5.23 18.06 -6.26
CA HIS A 543 5.51 18.90 -7.43
C HIS A 543 6.28 18.14 -8.53
N GLN A 544 7.30 17.37 -8.15
CA GLN A 544 8.06 16.52 -9.10
C GLN A 544 7.25 15.36 -9.66
N MET A 545 6.31 14.80 -8.88
CA MET A 545 5.36 13.78 -9.32
C MET A 545 4.37 14.36 -10.32
N GLY A 546 3.96 15.63 -10.14
CA GLY A 546 3.18 16.37 -11.13
C GLY A 546 3.91 16.50 -12.47
N GLU A 547 5.15 16.98 -12.44
CA GLU A 547 5.98 17.14 -13.66
C GLU A 547 6.27 15.80 -14.36
N VAL A 548 6.63 14.75 -13.60
CA VAL A 548 6.85 13.41 -14.16
C VAL A 548 5.58 12.80 -14.76
N THR A 549 4.40 13.08 -14.20
CA THR A 549 3.14 12.58 -14.75
C THR A 549 2.72 13.33 -16.02
N GLU A 550 3.01 14.63 -16.12
CA GLU A 550 2.81 15.41 -17.35
C GLU A 550 3.72 14.91 -18.48
N ASP A 551 5.02 14.72 -18.22
CA ASP A 551 5.97 14.16 -19.18
C ASP A 551 5.60 12.75 -19.62
N GLN A 552 5.14 11.91 -18.69
CA GLN A 552 4.69 10.56 -19.00
C GLN A 552 3.40 10.56 -19.85
N ASN A 553 2.50 11.52 -19.63
CA ASN A 553 1.31 11.67 -20.47
C ASN A 553 1.67 12.12 -21.88
N LEU A 554 2.63 13.02 -22.04
CA LEU A 554 3.14 13.44 -23.35
C LEU A 554 3.78 12.27 -24.11
N LEU A 555 4.58 11.45 -23.43
CA LEU A 555 5.14 10.23 -24.04
C LEU A 555 4.05 9.24 -24.44
N LYS A 556 2.98 9.12 -23.63
CA LYS A 556 1.84 8.27 -23.97
C LYS A 556 1.10 8.72 -25.21
N GLU A 557 0.86 10.02 -25.34
CA GLU A 557 0.24 10.61 -26.51
C GLU A 557 1.08 10.36 -27.77
N LYS A 558 2.40 10.58 -27.71
CA LYS A 558 3.31 10.30 -28.82
C LYS A 558 3.30 8.82 -29.23
N VAL A 559 3.36 7.90 -28.27
CA VAL A 559 3.28 6.45 -28.55
C VAL A 559 1.91 6.06 -29.13
N GLN A 560 0.84 6.71 -28.69
CA GLN A 560 -0.50 6.51 -29.23
C GLN A 560 -0.59 6.96 -30.70
N HIS A 561 0.03 8.08 -31.06
CA HIS A 561 0.04 8.56 -32.44
C HIS A 561 0.90 7.69 -33.37
N LEU A 562 2.02 7.14 -32.87
CA LEU A 562 2.92 6.29 -33.67
C LEU A 562 2.40 4.86 -33.84
N SER A 563 1.92 4.24 -32.77
CA SER A 563 1.63 2.79 -32.72
C SER A 563 0.24 2.44 -32.19
N GLY A 564 -0.60 3.45 -31.92
CA GLY A 564 -1.97 3.28 -31.44
C GLY A 564 -2.06 2.61 -30.07
N ASP A 565 -3.25 2.09 -29.75
CA ASP A 565 -3.53 1.41 -28.48
C ASP A 565 -2.60 0.20 -28.22
N ALA A 566 -2.09 -0.43 -29.28
CA ALA A 566 -1.15 -1.53 -29.18
C ALA A 566 0.23 -1.07 -28.67
N GLY A 567 0.67 0.14 -29.03
CA GLY A 567 1.87 0.77 -28.50
C GLY A 567 1.72 1.15 -27.02
N ILE A 568 0.57 1.74 -26.66
CA ILE A 568 0.26 2.07 -25.25
C ILE A 568 0.34 0.83 -24.36
N GLN A 569 -0.27 -0.29 -24.78
CA GLN A 569 -0.23 -1.53 -24.01
C GLN A 569 1.20 -2.05 -23.81
N ARG A 570 2.08 -1.93 -24.82
CA ARG A 570 3.48 -2.36 -24.69
C ARG A 570 4.24 -1.49 -23.70
N MET A 571 4.04 -0.17 -23.77
CA MET A 571 4.62 0.76 -22.80
C MET A 571 4.11 0.47 -21.38
N GLU A 572 2.82 0.23 -21.18
CA GLU A 572 2.27 -0.14 -19.86
C GLU A 572 2.84 -1.46 -19.33
N CYS A 573 3.04 -2.45 -20.20
CA CYS A 573 3.74 -3.70 -19.84
C CYS A 573 5.19 -3.42 -19.43
N ALA A 574 5.94 -2.63 -20.22
CA ALA A 574 7.33 -2.29 -19.93
C ALA A 574 7.48 -1.49 -18.63
N LEU A 575 6.59 -0.54 -18.36
CA LEU A 575 6.50 0.19 -17.08
C LEU A 575 6.21 -0.76 -15.91
N SER A 576 5.26 -1.68 -16.09
CA SER A 576 4.94 -2.69 -15.07
C SER A 576 6.12 -3.63 -14.79
N GLU A 577 6.81 -4.08 -15.82
CA GLU A 577 8.05 -4.86 -15.71
C GLU A 577 9.13 -4.07 -14.97
N THR A 578 9.32 -2.80 -15.34
CA THR A 578 10.28 -1.89 -14.70
C THR A 578 10.01 -1.71 -13.21
N ARG A 579 8.75 -1.47 -12.82
CA ARG A 579 8.32 -1.44 -11.41
C ARG A 579 8.64 -2.75 -10.69
N SER A 580 8.31 -3.87 -11.31
CA SER A 580 8.56 -5.20 -10.72
C SER A 580 10.05 -5.48 -10.53
N SER A 581 10.89 -5.15 -11.51
CA SER A 581 12.33 -5.31 -11.46
C SER A 581 12.96 -4.40 -10.39
N TYR A 582 12.47 -3.17 -10.22
CA TYR A 582 12.92 -2.26 -9.16
C TYR A 582 12.64 -2.84 -7.77
N PHE A 583 11.41 -3.34 -7.52
CA PHE A 583 11.08 -3.94 -6.22
C PHE A 583 11.88 -5.22 -5.95
N LEU A 584 12.06 -6.09 -6.96
CA LEU A 584 12.90 -7.28 -6.85
C LEU A 584 14.36 -6.92 -6.55
N ALA A 585 14.93 -5.91 -7.21
CA ALA A 585 16.29 -5.45 -6.97
C ALA A 585 16.45 -4.91 -5.53
N LYS A 586 15.46 -4.16 -5.04
CA LYS A 586 15.43 -3.63 -3.68
C LYS A 586 15.33 -4.74 -2.62
N GLU A 587 14.54 -5.78 -2.89
CA GLU A 587 14.46 -6.97 -2.02
C GLU A 587 15.81 -7.72 -1.97
N MET A 588 16.51 -7.88 -3.09
CA MET A 588 17.84 -8.52 -3.12
C MET A 588 18.91 -7.69 -2.40
N GLU A 589 18.86 -6.36 -2.54
CA GLU A 589 19.77 -5.43 -1.86
C GLU A 589 19.56 -5.45 -0.33
N THR A 590 18.32 -5.63 0.14
CA THR A 590 18.04 -5.82 1.57
C THR A 590 18.56 -7.14 2.14
N VAL A 591 18.59 -8.22 1.35
CA VAL A 591 19.11 -9.53 1.79
C VAL A 591 20.64 -9.55 1.87
N LEU A 592 21.32 -8.90 0.92
CA LEU A 592 22.78 -8.75 0.94
C LEU A 592 23.28 -7.77 2.01
N GLY A 593 22.46 -6.80 2.42
CA GLY A 593 22.78 -5.87 3.52
C GLY A 593 22.77 -6.52 4.90
N THR A 594 22.01 -7.60 5.10
CA THR A 594 21.94 -8.31 6.40
C THR A 594 23.08 -9.30 6.65
N ASP A 595 23.75 -9.80 5.61
CA ASP A 595 24.85 -10.76 5.76
C ASP A 595 26.19 -10.10 6.14
N TYR A 596 26.36 -8.79 5.95
CA TYR A 596 27.58 -8.07 6.35
C TYR A 596 27.62 -7.60 7.80
N SER A 597 26.51 -7.69 8.56
CA SER A 597 26.48 -7.28 9.97
C SER A 597 26.88 -8.36 10.98
N PHE A 598 27.14 -9.61 10.55
CA PHE A 598 27.42 -10.73 11.48
C PHE A 598 28.90 -11.10 11.64
N TYR A 599 29.83 -10.47 10.92
CA TYR A 599 31.24 -10.89 10.89
C TYR A 599 32.27 -9.92 11.50
N PHE A 600 31.85 -8.91 12.26
CA PHE A 600 32.78 -8.08 13.04
C PHE A 600 32.34 -7.95 14.50
N SER A 601 32.60 -8.99 15.28
CA SER A 601 32.81 -8.84 16.72
C SER A 601 34.01 -9.70 17.12
N LYS A 602 35.18 -9.06 17.24
CA LYS A 602 36.41 -9.68 17.77
C LYS A 602 36.30 -9.86 19.29
N PRO A 603 37.00 -10.84 19.87
CA PRO A 603 37.07 -11.04 21.31
C PRO A 603 38.14 -10.12 21.94
N THR A 604 37.78 -9.50 23.05
CA THR A 604 38.70 -9.08 24.12
C THR A 604 38.05 -9.43 25.45
#